data_AF-A0A254TBY7-F1
#
_entry.id   AF-A0A254TBY7-F1
#
_cell.length_a   1.000
_cell.length_b   1.000
_cell.length_c   1.000
_cell.angle_alpha   90.00
_cell.angle_beta   90.00
_cell.angle_gamma   90.00
#
_symmetry.space_group_name_H-M   'P 1'
#
loop_
_entity.id
_entity.type
_entity.pdbx_description
1 polymer ?
#
loop_
_entity_poly.entity_id
_entity_poly.type
_entity_poly.pdbx_seq_one_letter_code
_entity_poly.pdbx_strand_id
1 'polypeptide(L)' 'MAVNVKVKYQIKIKGYSLRTVGPTAIQAMAKTESAVMEAIKKREYAATKAVESIVILSID' A
#
# COMPACT_ATOMS: atom_id res chain seq x y z
N MET A 1 12.80 -1.53 15.45
CA MET A 1 13.16 -2.60 14.49
C MET A 1 12.21 -2.47 13.30
N ALA A 2 12.69 -2.05 12.12
CA ALA A 2 11.87 -2.00 10.91
C ALA A 2 11.85 -3.40 10.29
N VAL A 3 10.67 -3.92 9.95
CA VAL A 3 10.49 -5.28 9.43
C VAL A 3 10.08 -5.14 7.97
N ASN A 4 10.80 -5.80 7.07
CA ASN A 4 10.45 -5.73 5.65
C ASN A 4 9.36 -6.76 5.38
N VAL A 5 8.16 -6.28 5.06
CA VAL A 5 7.01 -7.13 4.73
C VAL A 5 6.69 -7.02 3.25
N LYS A 6 6.28 -8.12 2.63
CA LYS A 6 5.80 -8.12 1.24
C LYS A 6 4.29 -7.97 1.27
N VAL A 7 3.79 -6.94 0.59
CA VAL A 7 2.38 -6.61 0.63
C VAL A 7 1.82 -6.57 -0.77
N LYS A 8 0.72 -7.30 -0.98
CA LYS A 8 -0.09 -7.19 -2.19
C LYS A 8 -1.30 -6.34 -1.84
N TYR A 9 -1.56 -5.29 -2.62
CA TYR A 9 -2.69 -4.40 -2.37
C TYR A 9 -3.31 -3.92 -3.69
N GLN A 10 -4.57 -3.53 -3.63
CA GLN A 10 -5.22 -2.80 -4.69
C GLN A 10 -5.40 -1.35 -4.27
N ILE A 11 -5.31 -0.46 -5.24
CA ILE A 11 -5.48 0.97 -5.05
C ILE A 11 -6.54 1.43 -6.04
N LYS A 12 -7.50 2.19 -5.53
CA LYS A 12 -8.44 2.96 -6.35
C LYS A 12 -7.91 4.38 -6.45
N ILE A 13 -7.67 4.85 -7.67
CA ILE A 13 -7.27 6.24 -7.94
C ILE A 13 -8.51 6.99 -8.42
N LYS A 14 -8.71 8.22 -7.94
CA LYS A 14 -9.84 9.06 -8.31
C LYS A 14 -9.88 9.25 -9.83
N GLY A 15 -11.01 8.89 -10.46
CA GLY A 15 -11.19 8.97 -11.91
C GLY A 15 -10.60 7.79 -12.70
N TYR A 16 -10.02 6.79 -12.03
CA TYR A 16 -9.48 5.57 -12.65
C TYR A 16 -10.11 4.31 -12.03
N SER A 17 -10.01 3.19 -12.75
CA SER A 17 -10.44 1.88 -12.26
C SER A 17 -9.49 1.36 -11.17
N LEU A 18 -9.97 0.42 -10.34
CA LEU A 18 -9.15 -0.28 -9.35
C LEU A 18 -7.93 -0.89 -10.03
N ARG A 19 -6.74 -0.51 -9.57
CA ARG A 19 -5.47 -1.06 -10.05
C ARG A 19 -4.92 -2.00 -9.01
N THR A 20 -4.73 -3.25 -9.40
CA THR A 20 -3.98 -4.21 -8.58
C THR A 20 -2.51 -3.84 -8.66
N VAL A 21 -1.91 -3.54 -7.51
CA VAL A 21 -0.47 -3.35 -7.42
C VAL A 21 0.13 -4.68 -7.00
N GLY A 22 1.14 -5.12 -7.76
CA GLY A 22 1.83 -6.37 -7.50
C GLY A 22 2.45 -6.41 -6.10
N PRO A 23 2.94 -7.58 -5.66
CA PRO A 23 3.60 -7.71 -4.37
C PRO A 23 4.76 -6.71 -4.30
N THR A 24 4.65 -5.72 -3.42
CA THR A 24 5.68 -4.72 -3.20
C THR A 24 6.27 -4.92 -1.82
N ALA A 25 7.60 -4.91 -1.73
CA ALA A 25 8.27 -4.88 -0.45
C ALA A 25 8.12 -3.48 0.16
N ILE A 26 7.54 -3.40 1.36
CA ILE A 26 7.42 -2.16 2.10
C ILE A 26 8.20 -2.29 3.41
N GLN A 27 9.17 -1.41 3.55
CA GLN A 27 9.87 -1.20 4.81
C GLN A 27 8.99 -0.31 5.70
N ALA A 28 8.11 -0.95 6.46
CA ALA A 28 7.37 -0.31 7.54
C ALA A 28 7.81 -0.93 8.86
N MET A 29 7.57 -0.29 10.01
CA MET A 29 7.76 -0.95 11.32
C MET A 29 6.67 -2.02 11.58
N ALA A 30 6.32 -2.79 10.55
CA ALA A 30 5.05 -3.48 10.41
C ALA A 30 5.03 -4.79 11.20
N LYS A 31 4.82 -4.66 12.51
CA LYS A 31 4.04 -5.65 13.26
C LYS A 31 2.52 -5.34 13.21
N THR A 32 2.11 -4.25 12.55
CA THR A 32 0.71 -3.78 12.53
C THR A 32 0.25 -3.38 11.13
N GLU A 33 -0.98 -3.76 10.76
CA GLU A 33 -1.59 -3.48 9.46
C GLU A 33 -1.74 -1.97 9.17
N SER A 34 -1.99 -1.15 10.21
CA SER A 34 -2.07 0.31 10.06
C SER A 34 -0.76 0.93 9.54
N ALA A 35 0.40 0.46 10.04
CA ALA A 35 1.70 0.97 9.58
C ALA A 35 1.97 0.62 8.11
N VAL A 36 1.49 -0.56 7.67
CA VAL A 36 1.54 -0.99 6.28
C VAL A 36 0.68 -0.09 5.39
N MET A 37 -0.58 0.16 5.79
CA MET A 37 -1.49 1.05 5.06
C MET A 37 -0.92 2.47 4.91
N GLU A 38 -0.37 3.05 5.97
CA GLU A 38 0.23 4.39 5.92
C GLU A 38 1.44 4.44 4.97
N ALA A 39 2.29 3.41 4.98
CA ALA A 39 3.45 3.35 4.09
C ALA A 39 3.05 3.18 2.62
N ILE A 40 2.03 2.36 2.32
CA ILE A 40 1.44 2.26 0.97
C ILE A 40 0.89 3.62 0.56
N LYS A 41 0.07 4.23 1.42
CA LYS A 41 -0.56 5.52 1.15
C LYS A 41 0.49 6.58 0.85
N LYS A 42 1.57 6.66 1.63
CA LYS A 42 2.66 7.61 1.39
C LYS A 42 3.33 7.40 0.02
N ARG A 43 3.58 6.14 -0.35
CA ARG A 43 4.23 5.77 -1.63
C ARG A 43 3.32 6.06 -2.84
N GLU A 44 2.06 5.63 -2.77
CA GLU A 44 1.12 5.79 -3.88
C GLU A 44 0.60 7.23 -4.00
N TYR A 45 0.50 7.96 -2.89
CA TYR A 45 0.19 9.38 -2.89
C TYR A 45 1.34 10.20 -3.49
N ALA A 46 2.60 9.82 -3.25
CA ALA A 46 3.73 10.41 -3.93
C ALA A 46 3.70 10.14 -5.45
N ALA A 47 3.28 8.94 -5.87
CA ALA A 47 3.21 8.55 -7.27
C ALA A 47 2.03 9.17 -8.03
N THR A 48 0.88 9.35 -7.37
CA THR A 48 -0.39 9.60 -8.08
C THR A 48 -1.23 10.76 -7.50
N LYS A 49 -0.93 11.24 -6.28
CA LYS A 49 -1.65 12.31 -5.54
C LYS A 49 -3.18 12.17 -5.41
N ALA A 50 -3.77 11.13 -5.97
CA ALA A 50 -5.21 10.93 -6.13
C ALA A 50 -5.67 9.55 -5.65
N VAL A 51 -5.00 9.00 -4.63
CA VAL A 51 -5.41 7.74 -3.99
C VAL A 51 -6.75 7.95 -3.29
N GLU A 52 -7.78 7.26 -3.74
CA GLU A 52 -9.15 7.29 -3.19
C GLU A 52 -9.35 6.20 -2.13
N SER A 53 -8.83 5.00 -2.39
CA SER A 53 -8.90 3.88 -1.44
C SER A 53 -7.76 2.88 -1.66
N ILE A 54 -7.35 2.20 -0.59
CA ILE A 54 -6.33 1.13 -0.60
C ILE A 54 -6.93 -0.08 0.11
N VAL A 55 -6.83 -1.25 -0.52
CA VAL A 55 -7.25 -2.52 0.04
C VAL A 55 -6.05 -3.45 0.06
N ILE A 56 -5.66 -3.92 1.25
CA ILE A 56 -4.61 -4.93 1.38
C ILE A 56 -5.21 -6.29 1.01
N LEU A 57 -4.58 -6.99 0.07
CA LEU A 57 -4.96 -8.33 -0.36
C LEU A 57 -4.23 -9.40 0.43
N SER A 58 -2.94 -9.21 0.70
CA SER A 58 -2.13 -10.15 1.48
C SER A 58 -0.89 -9.47 2.05
N ILE A 59 -0.43 -9.95 3.21
CA ILE A 59 0.83 -9.58 3.85
C ILE A 59 1.62 -10.87 4.11
N ASP A 60 2.86 -10.91 3.65
CA ASP A 60 3.84 -11.97 3.82
C ASP A 60 5.07 -11.43 4.57
#